data_AF-A0A352JLU8-F1
#
_entry.id   AF-A0A352JLU8-F1
#
_cell.length_a   1.000
_cell.length_b   1.000
_cell.length_c   1.000
_cell.angle_alpha   90.00
_cell.angle_beta   90.00
_cell.angle_gamma   90.00
#
_symmetry.space_group_name_H-M   'P 1'
#
loop_
_entity.id
_entity.type
_entity.pdbx_description
1 polymer ?
#
loop_
_entity_poly.entity_id
_entity_poly.type
_entity_poly.pdbx_seq_one_letter_code
_entity_poly.pdbx_strand_id
1 'polypeptide(L)'
;MAEKRKKSPETISREVTPFELVRLGKLVNMCLGEDISFEFSFETGRYVSGEHTFSPDGRLLMPNEIPAEHVVQGPQGLKVEVGGSSLQNEEGKDSLYPSFLDAINAGLQILYWRIVEKRGELAAKELFERYFKVID
;
A
#
# COMPACT_ATOMS: atom_id res chain seq x y z
N MET A 1 8.19 -15.39 -38.09
CA MET A 1 6.89 -15.21 -37.41
C MET A 1 7.15 -14.37 -36.17
N ALA A 2 6.70 -13.11 -36.18
CA ALA A 2 6.93 -12.20 -35.06
C ALA A 2 5.96 -12.55 -33.93
N GLU A 3 6.51 -13.07 -32.85
CA GLU A 3 5.83 -13.31 -31.58
C GLU A 3 5.14 -12.01 -31.16
N LYS A 4 3.80 -12.04 -31.06
CA LYS A 4 3.03 -10.92 -30.54
C LYS A 4 3.53 -10.66 -29.13
N ARG A 5 4.41 -9.66 -28.96
CA ARG A 5 4.68 -9.03 -27.66
C ARG A 5 3.31 -8.79 -27.04
N LYS A 6 2.98 -9.54 -25.98
CA LYS A 6 1.83 -9.22 -25.13
C LYS A 6 2.04 -7.76 -24.75
N LYS A 7 1.04 -6.94 -25.10
CA LYS A 7 1.02 -5.52 -24.78
C LYS A 7 1.57 -5.34 -23.36
N SER A 8 2.51 -4.41 -23.19
CA SER A 8 2.79 -3.84 -21.88
C SER A 8 1.46 -3.54 -21.20
N PRO A 9 1.33 -3.63 -19.87
CA PRO A 9 0.10 -3.25 -19.19
C PRO A 9 -0.17 -1.78 -19.50
N GLU A 10 -0.91 -1.53 -20.58
CA GLU A 10 -1.49 -0.26 -20.93
C GLU A 10 -2.40 0.04 -19.74
N THR A 11 -1.95 0.99 -18.90
CA THR A 11 -2.79 1.77 -17.99
C THR A 11 -3.59 0.98 -16.94
N ILE A 12 -2.93 0.66 -15.81
CA ILE A 12 -3.63 0.68 -14.50
C ILE A 12 -3.59 2.12 -13.97
N SER A 13 -3.92 3.09 -14.83
CA SER A 13 -4.27 4.43 -14.39
C SER A 13 -5.79 4.44 -14.27
N ARG A 14 -6.29 3.89 -13.16
CA ARG A 14 -7.70 4.04 -12.83
C ARG A 14 -7.89 5.41 -12.20
N GLU A 15 -8.85 6.18 -12.71
CA GLU A 15 -9.26 7.41 -12.04
C GLU A 15 -9.77 7.07 -10.63
N VAL A 16 -9.19 7.74 -9.62
CA VAL A 16 -9.68 7.64 -8.25
C VAL A 16 -11.07 8.26 -8.21
N THR A 17 -12.04 7.51 -7.71
CA THR A 17 -13.42 8.00 -7.66
C THR A 17 -13.55 9.19 -6.70
N PRO A 18 -14.51 10.11 -6.91
CA PRO A 18 -14.73 11.21 -5.96
C PRO A 18 -14.95 10.72 -4.52
N PHE A 19 -15.58 9.57 -4.34
CA PHE A 19 -15.77 8.94 -3.03
C PHE A 19 -14.46 8.51 -2.37
N GLU A 20 -13.56 7.88 -3.14
CA GLU A 20 -12.22 7.51 -2.67
C GLU A 20 -11.39 8.75 -2.36
N LEU A 21 -11.45 9.81 -3.18
CA LEU A 21 -10.76 11.07 -2.92
C LEU A 21 -11.24 11.73 -1.63
N VAL A 22 -12.54 11.73 -1.36
CA VAL A 22 -13.09 12.25 -0.09
C VAL A 22 -12.59 11.44 1.10
N ARG A 23 -12.59 10.11 1.02
CA ARG A 23 -12.07 9.25 2.09
C ARG A 23 -10.57 9.40 2.29
N LEU A 24 -9.80 9.46 1.21
CA LEU A 24 -8.37 9.75 1.26
C LEU A 24 -8.12 11.11 1.93
N GLY A 25 -8.85 12.15 1.52
CA GLY A 25 -8.75 13.48 2.13
C GLY A 25 -9.02 13.46 3.64
N LYS A 26 -9.99 12.66 4.11
CA LYS A 26 -10.24 12.47 5.54
C LYS A 26 -9.05 11.80 6.23
N LEU A 27 -8.52 10.72 5.66
CA LEU A 27 -7.32 10.05 6.19
C LEU A 27 -6.15 11.02 6.30
N VAL A 28 -5.83 11.75 5.23
CA VAL A 28 -4.73 12.72 5.18
C VAL A 28 -4.90 13.81 6.25
N ASN A 29 -6.09 14.42 6.33
CA ASN A 29 -6.35 15.50 7.28
C ASN A 29 -6.27 15.03 8.74
N MET A 30 -6.74 13.82 9.05
CA MET A 30 -6.64 13.28 10.39
C MET A 30 -5.18 12.91 10.73
N CYS A 31 -4.43 12.31 9.80
CA CYS A 31 -3.00 12.06 9.97
C CYS A 31 -2.22 13.36 10.24
N LEU A 32 -2.48 14.42 9.46
CA LEU A 32 -1.87 15.74 9.67
C LEU A 32 -2.27 16.35 11.03
N GLY A 33 -3.55 16.27 11.40
CA GLY A 33 -4.05 16.81 12.66
C GLY A 33 -3.49 16.12 13.90
N GLU A 34 -3.12 14.85 13.79
CA GLU A 34 -2.55 14.05 14.89
C GLU A 34 -1.02 13.93 14.83
N ASP A 35 -0.36 14.55 13.84
CA ASP A 35 1.08 14.44 13.59
C ASP A 35 1.52 12.97 13.41
N ILE A 36 0.82 12.25 12.53
CA ILE A 36 1.05 10.85 12.21
C ILE A 36 1.39 10.75 10.72
N SER A 37 2.51 10.11 10.39
CA SER A 37 2.91 9.85 9.00
C SER A 37 1.97 8.84 8.34
N PHE A 38 1.85 8.89 7.02
CA PHE A 38 1.18 7.84 6.25
C PHE A 38 1.87 7.64 4.91
N GLU A 39 1.82 6.41 4.39
CA GLU A 39 2.37 6.05 3.09
C GLU A 39 1.44 5.08 2.37
N PHE A 40 1.27 5.28 1.06
CA PHE A 40 0.71 4.30 0.15
C PHE A 40 1.78 3.89 -0.85
N SER A 41 2.06 2.59 -0.93
CA SER A 41 2.98 2.02 -1.90
C SER A 41 2.29 0.90 -2.67
N PHE A 42 2.79 0.61 -3.88
CA PHE A 42 2.28 -0.48 -4.70
C PHE A 42 3.34 -1.57 -4.79
N GLU A 43 3.03 -2.72 -4.20
CA GLU A 43 3.85 -3.90 -4.32
C GLU A 43 3.53 -4.58 -5.67
N THR A 44 4.54 -4.63 -6.52
CA THR A 44 4.42 -5.21 -7.86
C THR A 44 4.51 -6.73 -7.83
N GLY A 45 4.86 -7.31 -6.68
CA GLY A 45 5.08 -8.74 -6.50
C GLY A 45 6.21 -9.28 -7.36
N ARG A 46 7.05 -8.42 -7.95
CA ARG A 46 8.19 -8.85 -8.75
C ARG A 46 9.43 -8.82 -7.89
N TYR A 47 9.98 -9.99 -7.64
CA TYR A 47 11.17 -10.14 -6.80
C TYR A 47 12.25 -10.90 -7.54
N VAL A 48 13.49 -10.51 -7.29
CA VAL A 48 14.67 -11.26 -7.76
C VAL A 48 15.37 -11.80 -6.54
N SER A 49 15.61 -13.12 -6.52
CA SER A 49 16.41 -13.74 -5.46
C SER A 49 17.80 -13.12 -5.42
N GLY A 50 18.35 -12.86 -4.22
CA GLY A 50 19.67 -12.24 -4.06
C GLY A 50 20.80 -13.04 -4.72
N GLU A 51 20.66 -14.36 -4.84
CA GLU A 51 21.65 -15.19 -5.56
C GLU A 51 21.72 -14.88 -7.07
N HIS A 52 20.64 -14.33 -7.63
CA HIS A 52 20.53 -13.91 -9.03
C HIS A 52 20.78 -12.42 -9.22
N THR A 53 21.04 -11.67 -8.14
CA THR A 53 21.48 -10.27 -8.24
C THR A 53 22.98 -10.14 -8.41
N PHE A 54 23.75 -11.24 -8.37
CA PHE A 54 25.19 -11.22 -8.57
C PHE A 54 25.59 -12.07 -9.79
N SER A 55 26.52 -11.58 -10.60
CA SER A 55 27.16 -12.39 -11.63
C SER A 55 28.15 -13.38 -11.00
N PRO A 56 28.59 -14.41 -11.76
CA PRO A 56 29.55 -15.41 -11.27
C PRO A 56 30.89 -14.82 -10.79
N ASP A 57 31.22 -13.59 -11.20
CA ASP A 57 32.40 -12.83 -10.77
C ASP A 57 32.16 -11.96 -9.52
N GLY A 58 30.96 -12.03 -8.91
CA GLY A 58 30.59 -11.31 -7.69
C GLY A 58 30.12 -9.87 -7.93
N ARG A 59 30.00 -9.41 -9.17
CA ARG A 59 29.47 -8.08 -9.49
C ARG A 59 27.94 -8.06 -9.33
N LEU A 60 27.39 -6.94 -8.84
CA LEU A 60 25.94 -6.72 -8.82
C LEU A 60 25.39 -6.55 -10.25
N LEU A 61 24.35 -7.30 -10.57
CA LEU A 61 23.62 -7.26 -11.83
C LEU A 61 22.56 -6.16 -11.80
N MET A 62 22.45 -5.42 -12.89
CA MET A 62 21.39 -4.45 -13.11
C MET A 62 20.06 -5.16 -13.40
N PRO A 63 18.89 -4.56 -13.12
CA PRO A 63 17.59 -5.21 -13.34
C PRO A 63 17.33 -5.71 -14.76
N ASN A 64 17.95 -5.09 -15.77
CA ASN A 64 17.86 -5.49 -17.17
C ASN A 64 18.84 -6.61 -17.57
N GLU A 65 19.83 -6.91 -16.73
CA GLU A 65 20.79 -8.01 -16.91
C GLU A 65 20.29 -9.32 -16.31
N ILE A 66 19.28 -9.26 -15.44
CA ILE A 66 18.70 -10.41 -14.75
C ILE A 66 17.71 -11.12 -15.70
N PRO A 67 17.94 -12.39 -16.07
CA PRO A 67 17.01 -13.14 -16.90
C PRO A 67 15.60 -13.19 -16.31
N ALA A 68 14.58 -13.10 -17.17
CA ALA A 68 13.18 -12.98 -16.75
C ALA A 68 12.69 -14.21 -15.97
N GLU A 69 13.27 -15.38 -16.24
CA GLU A 69 13.01 -16.64 -15.52
C GLU A 69 13.44 -16.62 -14.05
N HIS A 70 14.33 -15.69 -13.65
CA HIS A 70 14.75 -15.50 -12.26
C HIS A 70 13.90 -14.46 -11.53
N VAL A 71 12.99 -13.78 -12.23
CA VAL A 71 12.00 -12.89 -11.63
C VAL A 71 10.85 -13.74 -11.10
N VAL A 72 10.77 -13.87 -9.79
CA VAL A 72 9.69 -14.58 -9.11
C VAL A 72 8.47 -13.65 -9.02
N GLN A 73 7.28 -14.24 -9.20
CA GLN A 73 6.01 -13.57 -8.96
C GLN A 73 5.51 -13.92 -7.54
N GLY A 74 5.50 -12.92 -6.68
CA GLY A 74 4.81 -12.91 -5.40
C GLY A 74 3.46 -12.18 -5.48
N PRO A 75 2.81 -12.00 -4.33
CA PRO A 75 1.54 -11.29 -4.25
C PRO A 75 1.72 -9.82 -4.64
N GLN A 76 0.72 -9.28 -5.33
CA GLN A 76 0.70 -7.91 -5.83
C GLN A 76 -0.43 -7.14 -5.16
N GLY A 77 -0.24 -5.85 -4.89
CA GLY A 77 -1.31 -5.01 -4.35
C GLY A 77 -0.79 -3.74 -3.70
N LEU A 78 -1.73 -2.96 -3.16
CA LEU A 78 -1.42 -1.74 -2.45
C LEU A 78 -1.05 -2.06 -1.00
N LYS A 79 0.05 -1.48 -0.53
CA LYS A 79 0.43 -1.45 0.87
C LYS A 79 0.10 -0.07 1.41
N VAL A 80 -0.42 -0.04 2.64
CA VAL A 80 -0.67 1.18 3.40
C VAL A 80 0.06 1.10 4.73
N GLU A 81 0.70 2.20 5.10
CA GLU A 81 1.36 2.36 6.39
C GLU A 81 0.88 3.65 7.05
N VAL A 82 0.62 3.61 8.35
CA VAL A 82 0.23 4.77 9.17
C VAL A 82 1.04 4.77 10.46
N GLY A 83 1.84 5.81 10.67
CA GLY A 83 2.71 5.98 11.83
C GLY A 83 3.76 4.87 11.97
N GLY A 84 4.24 4.28 10.87
CA GLY A 84 5.14 3.13 10.92
C GLY A 84 4.44 1.78 11.11
N SER A 85 3.11 1.72 11.07
CA SER A 85 2.33 0.47 11.22
C SER A 85 1.56 0.10 9.97
N SER A 86 1.57 -1.20 9.68
CA SER A 86 0.76 -1.88 8.67
C SER A 86 -0.08 -2.97 9.35
N LEU A 87 -1.19 -3.38 8.72
CA LEU A 87 -1.91 -4.58 9.14
C LEU A 87 -1.21 -5.83 8.59
N GLN A 88 -1.06 -6.84 9.43
CA GLN A 88 -0.50 -8.13 9.01
C GLN A 88 -1.61 -9.11 8.62
N ASN A 89 -1.34 -9.94 7.62
CA ASN A 89 -2.19 -11.05 7.21
C ASN A 89 -2.02 -12.25 8.16
N GLU A 90 -2.75 -13.35 7.90
CA GLU A 90 -2.69 -14.57 8.73
C GLU A 90 -1.29 -15.22 8.79
N GLU A 91 -0.42 -14.92 7.81
CA GLU A 91 0.98 -15.39 7.77
C GLU A 91 1.96 -14.44 8.48
N GLY A 92 1.47 -13.35 9.09
CA GLY A 92 2.31 -12.34 9.75
C GLY A 92 3.05 -11.41 8.77
N LYS A 93 2.70 -11.42 7.49
CA LYS A 93 3.26 -10.51 6.46
C LYS A 93 2.38 -9.28 6.30
N ASP A 94 2.92 -8.19 5.77
CA ASP A 94 2.13 -7.01 5.43
C ASP A 94 0.96 -7.36 4.51
N SER A 95 -0.23 -6.87 4.86
CA SER A 95 -1.44 -7.03 4.05
C SER A 95 -1.32 -6.20 2.78
N LEU A 96 -1.60 -6.83 1.64
CA LEU A 96 -1.68 -6.19 0.34
C LEU A 96 -3.15 -6.10 -0.08
N TYR A 97 -3.58 -4.91 -0.45
CA TYR A 97 -4.96 -4.60 -0.78
C TYR A 97 -5.16 -4.58 -2.30
N PRO A 98 -6.20 -5.26 -2.83
CA PRO A 98 -6.45 -5.30 -4.25
C PRO A 98 -7.05 -4.00 -4.80
N SER A 99 -7.58 -3.14 -3.93
CA SER A 99 -8.20 -1.86 -4.31
C SER A 99 -7.71 -0.70 -3.45
N PHE A 100 -7.74 0.51 -4.04
CA PHE A 100 -7.34 1.74 -3.36
C PHE A 100 -8.27 2.09 -2.21
N LEU A 101 -9.58 1.88 -2.39
CA LEU A 101 -10.55 2.03 -1.31
C LEU A 101 -10.26 1.11 -0.12
N ASP A 102 -9.93 -0.17 -0.36
CA ASP A 102 -9.62 -1.10 0.71
C ASP A 102 -8.35 -0.68 1.47
N ALA A 103 -7.33 -0.21 0.74
CA ALA A 103 -6.12 0.34 1.34
C ALA A 103 -6.43 1.60 2.19
N ILE A 104 -7.29 2.51 1.71
CA ILE A 104 -7.71 3.68 2.49
C ILE A 104 -8.44 3.25 3.76
N ASN A 105 -9.34 2.28 3.68
CA ASN A 105 -10.09 1.78 4.83
C ASN A 105 -9.17 1.12 5.86
N ALA A 106 -8.19 0.35 5.41
CA ALA A 106 -7.16 -0.20 6.29
C ALA A 106 -6.33 0.91 6.95
N GLY A 107 -5.91 1.93 6.19
CA GLY A 107 -5.21 3.09 6.75
C GLY A 107 -6.01 3.81 7.82
N LEU A 108 -7.32 4.02 7.59
CA LEU A 108 -8.24 4.59 8.58
C LEU A 108 -8.36 3.72 9.83
N GLN A 109 -8.42 2.40 9.68
CA GLN A 109 -8.43 1.48 10.80
C GLN A 109 -7.14 1.61 11.62
N ILE A 110 -5.96 1.55 10.99
CA ILE A 110 -4.67 1.69 11.68
C ILE A 110 -4.60 3.04 12.41
N LEU A 111 -5.01 4.12 11.74
CA LEU A 111 -5.05 5.46 12.34
C LEU A 111 -5.93 5.49 13.60
N TYR A 112 -7.10 4.87 13.56
CA TYR A 112 -7.98 4.77 14.73
C TYR A 112 -7.24 4.14 15.91
N TRP A 113 -6.62 2.98 15.72
CA TRP A 113 -5.85 2.30 16.78
C TRP A 113 -4.72 3.17 17.31
N ARG A 114 -3.98 3.85 16.44
CA ARG A 114 -2.90 4.77 16.85
C ARG A 114 -3.42 5.93 17.71
N ILE A 115 -4.57 6.49 17.38
CA ILE A 115 -5.18 7.55 18.19
C ILE A 115 -5.71 7.00 19.51
N VAL A 116 -6.27 5.79 19.53
CA VAL A 116 -6.66 5.10 20.77
C VAL A 116 -5.45 4.94 21.69
N GLU A 117 -4.31 4.49 21.16
CA GLU A 117 -3.06 4.37 21.92
C GLU A 117 -2.56 5.72 22.45
N LYS A 118 -2.62 6.77 21.63
CA LYS A 118 -2.09 8.10 21.96
C LYS A 118 -2.98 8.91 22.90
N ARG A 119 -4.30 8.82 22.75
CA ARG A 119 -5.29 9.74 23.34
C ARG A 119 -6.47 9.05 24.02
N GLY A 120 -6.58 7.73 23.90
CA GLY A 120 -7.70 6.95 24.42
C GLY A 120 -8.87 6.83 23.44
N GLU A 121 -9.74 5.84 23.71
CA GLU A 121 -10.82 5.44 22.81
C GLU A 121 -11.87 6.53 22.58
N LEU A 122 -12.23 7.29 23.63
CA LEU A 122 -13.22 8.36 23.51
C LEU A 122 -12.75 9.45 22.54
N ALA A 123 -11.48 9.88 22.65
CA ALA A 123 -10.91 10.89 21.76
C ALA A 123 -10.84 10.40 20.30
N ALA A 124 -10.50 9.11 20.09
CA ALA A 124 -10.50 8.51 18.76
C ALA A 124 -11.91 8.51 18.14
N LYS A 125 -12.94 8.12 18.91
CA LYS A 125 -14.34 8.14 18.46
C LYS A 125 -14.78 9.56 18.09
N GLU A 126 -14.58 10.53 18.96
CA GLU A 126 -14.96 11.92 18.70
C GLU A 126 -14.28 12.49 17.45
N LEU A 127 -13.00 12.16 17.22
CA LEU A 127 -12.30 12.59 16.02
C LEU A 127 -12.92 11.96 14.77
N PHE A 128 -13.11 10.64 14.76
CA PHE A 128 -13.69 9.94 13.61
C PHE A 128 -15.12 10.39 13.34
N GLU A 129 -15.94 10.61 14.36
CA GLU A 129 -17.30 11.15 14.20
C GLU A 129 -17.30 12.53 13.53
N ARG A 130 -16.36 13.42 13.87
CA ARG A 130 -16.25 14.74 13.22
C ARG A 130 -15.97 14.63 11.73
N TYR A 131 -15.10 13.70 11.33
CA TYR A 131 -14.70 13.50 9.93
C TYR A 131 -15.68 12.63 9.14
N PHE A 132 -16.39 11.71 9.79
CA PHE A 132 -17.30 10.76 9.15
C PHE A 132 -18.76 11.00 9.44
N LYS A 133 -19.14 12.15 10.03
CA LYS A 133 -20.52 12.55 10.30
C LYS A 133 -21.47 11.93 9.29
N VAL A 134 -22.35 11.06 9.79
CA VAL A 134 -23.49 10.54 9.04
C VAL A 134 -24.27 11.77 8.61
N ILE A 135 -24.20 12.10 7.32
CA ILE A 135 -25.18 13.01 6.73
C ILE A 135 -26.43 12.14 6.64
N ASP A 136 -27.39 12.40 7.53
CA ASP A 136 -28.77 11.92 7.37
C ASP A 136 -29.37 12.49 6.07
#